data_AF-K2GJJ1-F1
#
_entry.id   AF-K2GJJ1-F1
#
_cell.length_a   1.000
_cell.length_b   1.000
_cell.length_c   1.000
_cell.angle_alpha   90.00
_cell.angle_beta   90.00
_cell.angle_gamma   90.00
#
_symmetry.space_group_name_H-M   'P 1'
#
loop_
_entity.id
_entity.type
_entity.pdbx_description
1 polymer ?
#
loop_
_entity_poly.entity_id
_entity_poly.type
_entity_poly.pdbx_seq_one_letter_code
_entity_poly.pdbx_strand_id
1 'polypeptide(L)' 'MLHIGIYAKTLQIRAVQLTTNNVSDSQVLGDLLEQIPQNEQIDFVYTNGADDTKKCPQVISNRQA' A
#
# COMPACT_ATOMS: atom_id res chain seq x y z
N MET A 1 -9.72 5.26 7.47
CA MET A 1 -8.93 6.06 6.55
C MET A 1 -9.10 5.50 5.14
N LEU A 2 -8.96 6.34 4.11
CA LEU A 2 -9.01 5.90 2.72
C LEU A 2 -7.58 5.75 2.18
N HIS A 3 -7.27 4.59 1.64
CA HIS A 3 -6.01 4.30 0.96
C HIS A 3 -6.29 4.04 -0.51
N ILE A 4 -5.47 4.61 -1.39
CA ILE A 4 -5.65 4.50 -2.84
C ILE A 4 -4.28 4.23 -3.49
N GLY A 5 -4.20 3.18 -4.29
CA GLY A 5 -3.10 2.96 -5.24
C GLY A 5 -3.46 3.51 -6.60
N ILE A 6 -2.62 4.37 -7.18
CA ILE A 6 -2.85 4.98 -8.50
C ILE A 6 -1.70 4.62 -9.43
N TYR A 7 -2.03 4.19 -10.64
CA TYR A 7 -1.04 3.98 -11.68
C TYR A 7 -0.61 5.32 -12.28
N ALA A 8 0.63 5.72 -12.05
CA ALA A 8 1.11 7.07 -12.35
C ALA A 8 0.95 7.47 -13.83
N LYS A 9 1.06 6.52 -14.78
CA LYS A 9 1.02 6.85 -16.22
C LYS A 9 -0.38 7.11 -16.75
N THR A 10 -1.39 6.43 -16.22
CA THR A 10 -2.78 6.47 -16.75
C THR A 10 -3.78 7.03 -15.76
N LEU A 11 -3.34 7.32 -14.53
CA LEU A 11 -4.18 7.75 -13.41
C LEU A 11 -5.28 6.75 -13.04
N GLN A 12 -5.17 5.50 -13.49
CA GLN A 12 -6.11 4.45 -13.11
C GLN A 12 -5.92 4.08 -11.65
N ILE A 13 -7.05 3.91 -10.95
CA ILE A 13 -7.06 3.32 -9.61
C ILE A 13 -6.72 1.83 -9.74
N ARG A 14 -5.74 1.39 -8.95
CA ARG A 14 -5.23 0.00 -8.92
C ARG A 14 -5.58 -0.72 -7.64
N ALA A 15 -5.79 0.02 -6.56
CA ALA A 15 -6.17 -0.51 -5.26
C ALA A 15 -6.95 0.52 -4.47
N VAL A 16 -7.92 0.06 -3.67
CA VAL A 16 -8.65 0.88 -2.72
C VAL A 16 -8.84 0.09 -1.44
N GLN A 17 -8.55 0.72 -0.30
CA GLN A 17 -8.87 0.15 1.01
C GLN A 17 -9.50 1.23 1.87
N LEU A 18 -10.62 0.90 2.52
CA LEU A 18 -11.26 1.74 3.52
C LEU A 18 -11.12 1.07 4.89
N THR A 19 -10.66 1.85 5.86
CA THR A 19 -10.34 1.37 7.22
C THR A 19 -11.00 2.24 8.28
N THR A 20 -11.06 1.77 9.52
CA THR A 20 -11.37 2.61 10.69
C THR A 20 -10.13 3.40 11.13
N ASN A 21 -10.30 4.40 12.00
CA ASN A 21 -9.20 5.26 12.47
C ASN A 21 -8.23 4.59 13.46
N ASN A 22 -8.56 3.39 13.95
CA ASN A 22 -7.74 2.65 14.91
C ASN A 22 -6.85 1.58 14.26
N VAL A 23 -6.83 1.50 12.92
CA VAL A 23 -5.99 0.57 12.15
C VAL A 23 -4.80 1.32 11.59
N SER A 24 -3.59 0.78 11.76
CA SER A 24 -2.36 1.38 11.22
C SER A 24 -2.14 1.04 9.74
N ASP A 25 -1.35 1.86 9.01
CA ASP A 25 -1.08 1.66 7.58
C ASP A 25 -0.39 0.32 7.33
N SER A 26 0.57 0.00 8.18
CA SER A 26 1.30 -1.27 8.15
C SER A 26 0.41 -2.51 8.26
N GLN A 27 -0.76 -2.44 8.92
CA GLN A 27 -1.69 -3.57 9.01
C GLN A 27 -2.46 -3.79 7.71
N VAL A 28 -2.69 -2.74 6.93
CA VAL A 28 -3.56 -2.79 5.74
C VAL A 28 -2.78 -2.74 4.44
N LEU A 29 -1.48 -2.44 4.51
CA LEU A 29 -0.62 -2.34 3.34
C LEU A 29 -0.56 -3.66 2.57
N GLY A 30 -0.53 -4.81 3.25
CA GLY A 30 -0.53 -6.13 2.57
C GLY A 30 -1.74 -6.30 1.66
N ASP A 31 -2.93 -6.21 2.25
CA ASP A 31 -4.22 -6.32 1.56
C ASP A 31 -4.38 -5.29 0.43
N LEU A 32 -3.89 -4.06 0.64
CA LEU A 32 -3.92 -3.02 -0.39
C LEU A 32 -3.02 -3.39 -1.57
N LEU A 33 -1.80 -3.88 -1.29
CA LEU A 33 -0.86 -4.25 -2.32
C LEU A 33 -1.38 -5.45 -3.13
N GLU A 34 -1.98 -6.47 -2.51
CA GLU A 34 -2.53 -7.65 -3.21
C GLU A 34 -3.53 -7.32 -4.34
N GLN A 35 -4.16 -6.15 -4.29
CA GLN A 35 -5.05 -5.67 -5.36
C GLN A 35 -4.31 -5.20 -6.62
N ILE A 36 -3.05 -4.79 -6.48
CA ILE A 36 -2.19 -4.37 -7.60
C ILE A 36 -1.59 -5.63 -8.24
N PRO A 37 -1.63 -5.79 -9.57
CA PRO A 37 -0.96 -6.91 -10.25
C PRO A 37 0.53 -6.99 -9.95
N GLN A 38 1.07 -8.21 -9.84
CA GLN A 38 2.48 -8.44 -9.48
C GLN A 38 3.47 -7.93 -10.53
N ASN A 39 3.05 -7.83 -11.79
CA ASN A 39 3.85 -7.27 -12.88
C ASN A 39 3.87 -5.72 -12.89
N GLU A 40 3.14 -5.06 -11.99
CA GLU A 40 3.17 -3.61 -11.85
C GLU A 40 4.14 -3.19 -10.75
N GLN A 41 5.13 -2.38 -11.16
CA GLN A 41 6.10 -1.79 -10.26
C GLN A 41 5.41 -0.76 -9.34
N ILE A 42 5.79 -0.79 -8.07
CA ILE A 42 5.43 0.22 -7.08
C ILE A 42 6.63 1.15 -6.91
N ASP A 43 6.47 2.40 -7.34
CA ASP A 43 7.56 3.38 -7.26
C ASP A 43 7.64 4.03 -5.88
N PHE A 44 6.50 4.34 -5.28
CA PHE A 44 6.40 5.03 -4.00
C PHE A 44 5.23 4.53 -3.16
N VAL A 45 5.43 4.50 -1.84
CA VAL A 45 4.38 4.29 -0.85
C VAL A 45 4.50 5.41 0.18
N TYR A 46 3.41 6.13 0.40
CA TYR A 46 3.34 7.22 1.39
C TYR A 46 2.35 6.82 2.49
N THR A 47 2.80 6.84 3.74
CA THR A 47 2.02 6.47 4.95
C THR A 47 1.99 7.63 5.94
N ASN A 48 0.96 7.69 6.78
CA ASN A 48 0.67 8.82 7.67
C ASN A 48 1.34 8.73 9.06
N GLY A 49 2.26 7.78 9.30
CA GLY A 49 2.76 7.51 10.65
C GLY A 49 4.22 7.09 10.76
N ALA A 50 4.84 7.44 11.90
CA ALA A 50 6.19 7.03 12.28
C ALA A 50 6.27 5.54 12.67
N ASP A 51 5.19 4.95 13.20
CA ASP A 51 5.12 3.52 13.58
C ASP A 51 5.14 2.56 12.37
N ASP A 52 4.89 3.08 11.16
CA ASP A 52 4.86 2.32 9.92
C ASP A 52 6.25 2.09 9.30
N THR A 53 7.28 2.77 9.82
CA THR A 53 8.64 2.79 9.26
C THR A 53 9.36 1.44 9.25
N LYS A 54 8.98 0.48 10.11
CA LYS A 54 9.63 -0.85 10.15
C LYS A 54 8.86 -1.95 9.42
N LYS A 55 7.53 -1.93 9.50
CA LYS A 55 6.68 -3.00 8.96
C LYS A 55 6.39 -2.82 7.47
N CYS A 56 6.19 -1.58 7.01
CA CYS A 56 5.89 -1.32 5.61
C CYS A 56 7.01 -1.77 4.65
N PRO A 57 8.31 -1.53 4.93
CA PRO A 57 9.39 -2.06 4.10
C PRO A 57 9.35 -3.58 3.98
N GLN A 58 9.07 -4.31 5.07
CA GLN A 58 9.01 -5.77 5.04
C GLN A 58 7.85 -6.29 4.20
N VAL A 59 6.67 -5.67 4.30
CA VAL A 59 5.50 -6.02 3.47
C VAL A 59 5.80 -5.78 1.99
N ILE A 60 6.48 -4.67 1.65
CA ILE A 60 6.89 -4.36 0.28
C ILE A 60 7.94 -5.36 -0.22
N SER A 61 8.94 -5.72 0.60
CA SER A 61 9.93 -6.74 0.25
C SER A 61 9.29 -8.10 0.01
N ASN A 62 8.36 -8.53 0.87
CA ASN A 62 7.66 -9.80 0.73
C ASN A 62 6.83 -9.88 -0.55
N ARG A 63 6.32 -8.75 -1.04
CA ARG A 63 5.60 -8.69 -2.32
C ARG A 63 6.51 -8.94 -3.54
N GLN A 64 7.78 -8.56 -3.44
CA GLN A 64 8.76 -8.70 -4.52
C GLN A 64 9.49 -10.05 -4.51
N ALA A 65 9.26 -10.88 -3.48
CA ALA A 65 9.78 -12.25 -3.38
C ALA A 65 8.97 -13.22 -4.26
#